data_AF-A0A957X9C8-F1
#
_entry.id   AF-A0A957X9C8-F1
#
_cell.length_a   1.000
_cell.length_b   1.000
_cell.length_c   1.000
_cell.angle_alpha   90.00
_cell.angle_beta   90.00
_cell.angle_gamma   90.00
#
_symmetry.space_group_name_H-M   'P 1'
#
loop_
_entity.id
_entity.type
_entity.pdbx_description
1 polymer ?
#
loop_
_entity_poly.entity_id
_entity_poly.type
_entity_poly.pdbx_seq_one_letter_code
_entity_poly.pdbx_strand_id
1 'polypeptide(L)'
;MANAEIRLEDVAAEGEGLELVIDGGIYESDAAGPQRSRQELWGSVDGAAYALLSTTVAESNCLYHKVLDANAAFLAGGEDEFAAAESLYTDVISDDTLVACGDHPDEITELRSFGIYRLALISAYQGMPLVVSNLIDNLSLAFPDSLYDRVGQVWFTAYQEKYDIGAACDAVDQFVVDNPAALTVLADYGFANPTFAAQDLCPQLAVTIPPLNLPTPEPPTPVPPTATPAADEAEPTPVPSESAASADDEGTTDEDADAGASAASNEGDGSENRDDTVTLDEEGLPLCPENLGGYNAALPFVLSAAAGDPLIVETWLRSCDAMADDRGSFRLVDLNGDRVGDAIILPTVFSDLGFGRDGAQGTVLIYHGNADGSYTLVANPEIYGEPRLLTVDDLNNDRVPDIAWSIEGCYSFCVLEVQIVTWATDT
;
A
#
# COMPACT_ATOMS: atom_id res chain seq x y z
N MET A 1 5.79 8.44 3.64
CA MET A 1 5.34 8.98 2.34
C MET A 1 6.51 9.67 1.63
N ALA A 2 6.66 9.53 0.30
CA ALA A 2 7.74 10.20 -0.44
C ALA A 2 7.49 11.71 -0.60
N ASN A 3 8.55 12.53 -0.45
CA ASN A 3 8.54 13.99 -0.62
C ASN A 3 7.31 14.69 -0.02
N ALA A 4 7.00 14.35 1.23
CA ALA A 4 5.78 14.80 1.88
C ALA A 4 5.96 16.11 2.64
N GLU A 5 4.89 16.88 2.73
CA GLU A 5 4.71 17.98 3.67
C GLU A 5 3.79 17.52 4.80
N ILE A 6 4.10 17.92 6.03
CA ILE A 6 3.31 17.57 7.22
C ILE A 6 2.71 18.83 7.81
N ARG A 7 1.41 18.77 8.11
CA ARG A 7 0.69 19.79 8.87
C ARG A 7 -0.07 19.13 10.02
N LEU A 8 -0.23 19.86 11.11
CA LEU A 8 -1.06 19.47 12.26
C LEU A 8 -2.24 20.44 12.31
N GLU A 9 -3.45 19.92 12.15
CA GLU A 9 -4.66 20.73 11.98
C GLU A 9 -5.86 20.06 12.67
N ASP A 10 -6.78 20.84 13.24
CA ASP A 10 -8.08 20.37 13.73
C ASP A 10 -9.07 20.43 12.55
N VAL A 11 -9.22 19.31 11.85
CA VAL A 11 -9.92 19.19 10.56
C VAL A 11 -10.87 17.99 10.47
N ALA A 12 -10.76 16.98 11.35
CA ALA A 12 -11.67 15.85 11.40
C ALA A 12 -12.71 16.00 12.52
N ALA A 13 -13.98 15.70 12.22
CA ALA A 13 -15.01 15.65 13.25
C ALA A 13 -14.96 14.36 14.07
N GLU A 14 -14.37 13.31 13.50
CA GLU A 14 -14.18 12.01 14.12
C GLU A 14 -12.93 11.95 15.01
N GLY A 15 -11.98 12.86 14.83
CA GLY A 15 -10.76 12.94 15.64
C GLY A 15 -10.99 13.69 16.96
N GLU A 16 -10.31 13.26 18.01
CA GLU A 16 -10.19 14.02 19.25
C GLU A 16 -8.78 14.62 19.31
N GLY A 17 -8.63 15.91 19.02
CA GLY A 17 -7.35 16.62 19.09
C GLY A 17 -6.88 17.19 17.75
N LEU A 18 -5.59 17.06 17.42
CA LEU A 18 -5.03 17.56 16.16
C LEU A 18 -4.78 16.40 15.18
N GLU A 19 -5.26 16.50 13.95
CA GLU A 19 -4.93 15.53 12.90
C GLU A 19 -3.58 15.84 12.24
N LEU A 20 -2.88 14.78 11.87
CA LEU A 20 -1.75 14.85 10.94
C LEU A 20 -2.29 14.84 9.51
N VAL A 21 -2.09 15.94 8.80
CA VAL A 21 -2.33 16.05 7.37
C VAL A 21 -0.99 15.87 6.65
N ILE A 22 -0.86 14.79 5.89
CA ILE A 22 0.37 14.44 5.16
C ILE A 22 0.09 14.51 3.66
N ASP A 23 0.70 15.48 2.98
CA ASP A 23 0.55 15.71 1.55
C ASP A 23 1.82 15.29 0.81
N GLY A 24 1.73 14.39 -0.17
CA GLY A 24 2.91 13.96 -0.91
C GLY A 24 2.67 12.71 -1.75
N GLY A 25 3.65 11.81 -1.80
CA GLY A 25 3.55 10.53 -2.50
C GLY A 25 4.08 10.54 -3.93
N ILE A 26 4.76 11.62 -4.34
CA ILE A 26 5.47 11.71 -5.62
C ILE A 26 6.96 11.42 -5.39
N TYR A 27 7.44 10.35 -5.99
CA TYR A 27 8.84 10.03 -6.17
C TYR A 27 9.42 10.91 -7.29
N GLU A 28 10.52 11.62 -7.01
CA GLU A 28 11.26 12.44 -7.98
C GLU A 28 12.12 11.57 -8.92
N SER A 29 11.49 10.60 -9.59
CA SER A 29 12.15 9.63 -10.47
C SER A 29 11.28 9.29 -11.67
N ASP A 30 11.83 9.38 -12.88
CA ASP A 30 11.13 8.96 -14.10
C ASP A 30 10.79 7.45 -14.07
N ALA A 31 11.61 6.63 -13.42
CA ALA A 31 11.41 5.19 -13.29
C ALA A 31 10.22 4.81 -12.38
N ALA A 32 9.67 5.79 -11.63
CA ALA A 32 8.46 5.60 -10.85
C ALA A 32 7.22 5.44 -11.74
N GLY A 33 7.28 5.93 -12.98
CA GLY A 33 6.17 5.97 -13.93
C GLY A 33 5.14 7.07 -13.60
N PRO A 34 3.88 6.95 -14.08
CA PRO A 34 2.83 7.90 -13.76
C PRO A 34 2.55 7.95 -12.27
N GLN A 35 2.33 9.13 -11.72
CA GLN A 35 2.12 9.31 -10.29
C GLN A 35 1.05 10.35 -10.01
N ARG A 36 0.42 10.24 -8.84
CA ARG A 36 -0.48 11.25 -8.28
C ARG A 36 -0.09 11.50 -6.84
N SER A 37 -0.13 12.76 -6.44
CA SER A 37 -0.01 13.04 -5.02
C SER A 37 -1.25 12.50 -4.30
N ARG A 38 -1.08 12.24 -3.02
CA ARG A 38 -2.18 11.91 -2.12
C ARG A 38 -2.01 12.69 -0.83
N GLN A 39 -3.14 12.97 -0.23
CA GLN A 39 -3.25 13.44 1.13
C GLN A 39 -3.68 12.27 1.99
N GLU A 40 -2.96 12.02 3.08
CA GLU A 40 -3.38 11.12 4.14
C GLU A 40 -3.75 11.94 5.36
N LEU A 41 -4.91 11.66 5.94
CA LEU A 41 -5.36 12.24 7.19
C LEU A 41 -5.26 11.17 8.27
N TRP A 42 -4.44 11.42 9.29
CA TRP A 42 -4.29 10.55 10.45
C TRP A 42 -4.79 11.25 11.69
N GLY A 43 -5.51 10.53 12.53
CA GLY A 43 -6.04 11.08 13.78
C GLY A 43 -6.23 10.01 14.84
N SER A 44 -6.41 10.47 16.07
CA SER A 44 -6.79 9.65 17.22
C SER A 44 -8.31 9.70 17.38
N VAL A 45 -8.95 8.54 17.55
CA VAL A 45 -10.38 8.42 17.85
C VAL A 45 -10.52 7.85 19.25
N ASP A 46 -11.29 8.53 20.11
CA ASP A 46 -11.48 8.16 21.52
C ASP A 46 -10.16 8.02 22.32
N GLY A 47 -9.15 8.85 22.03
CA GLY A 47 -7.82 8.80 22.65
C GLY A 47 -6.96 7.59 22.25
N ALA A 48 -7.35 6.82 21.23
CA ALA A 48 -6.58 5.69 20.74
C ALA A 48 -5.28 6.12 20.02
N ALA A 49 -4.41 5.16 19.68
CA ALA A 49 -3.26 5.44 18.82
C ALA A 49 -3.72 6.00 17.46
N TYR A 50 -2.92 6.90 16.88
CA TYR A 50 -3.21 7.48 15.57
C TYR A 50 -3.40 6.39 14.52
N ALA A 51 -4.48 6.51 13.76
CA ALA A 51 -4.80 5.64 12.64
C ALA A 51 -5.12 6.47 11.40
N LEU A 52 -4.95 5.87 10.22
CA LEU A 52 -5.31 6.48 8.96
C LEU A 52 -6.84 6.62 8.91
N LEU A 53 -7.33 7.85 8.94
CA LEU A 53 -8.75 8.17 8.86
C LEU A 53 -9.23 8.21 7.40
N SER A 54 -8.43 8.83 6.53
CA SER A 54 -8.76 8.89 5.10
C SER A 54 -7.53 9.08 4.23
N THR A 55 -7.66 8.64 2.98
CA THR A 55 -6.70 8.92 1.90
C THR A 55 -7.45 9.57 0.76
N THR A 56 -6.99 10.74 0.34
CA THR A 56 -7.51 11.45 -0.85
C THR A 56 -6.42 11.48 -1.91
N VAL A 57 -6.66 10.83 -3.04
CA VAL A 57 -5.73 10.85 -4.18
C VAL A 57 -6.07 12.04 -5.07
N ALA A 58 -5.06 12.75 -5.58
CA ALA A 58 -5.26 13.88 -6.47
C ALA A 58 -5.97 13.46 -7.76
N GLU A 59 -6.78 14.37 -8.33
CA GLU A 59 -7.38 14.16 -9.65
C GLU A 59 -6.30 14.06 -10.74
N SER A 60 -6.59 13.31 -11.79
CA SER A 60 -5.67 13.14 -12.92
C SER A 60 -6.43 12.81 -14.19
N ASN A 61 -5.99 13.39 -15.30
CA ASN A 61 -6.47 13.02 -16.64
C ASN A 61 -5.70 11.84 -17.24
N CYS A 62 -4.83 11.20 -16.45
CA CYS A 62 -4.14 10.00 -16.87
C CYS A 62 -5.14 8.83 -16.99
N LEU A 63 -5.23 8.23 -18.17
CA LEU A 63 -6.10 7.08 -18.45
C LEU A 63 -5.78 5.88 -17.55
N TYR A 64 -4.50 5.56 -17.35
CA TYR A 64 -4.07 4.47 -16.46
C TYR A 64 -4.53 4.66 -15.02
N HIS A 65 -4.45 5.88 -14.47
CA HIS A 65 -4.96 6.17 -13.13
C HIS A 65 -6.47 5.95 -13.03
N LYS A 66 -7.24 6.32 -14.06
CA LYS A 66 -8.68 6.04 -14.11
C LYS A 66 -8.96 4.54 -14.14
N VAL A 67 -8.14 3.76 -14.84
CA VAL A 67 -8.19 2.29 -14.84
C VAL A 67 -7.92 1.72 -13.44
N LEU A 68 -6.92 2.23 -12.73
CA LEU A 68 -6.63 1.81 -11.36
C LEU A 68 -7.79 2.10 -10.40
N ASP A 69 -8.39 3.29 -10.50
CA ASP A 69 -9.54 3.68 -9.69
C ASP A 69 -10.75 2.77 -9.99
N ALA A 70 -11.00 2.46 -11.26
CA ALA A 70 -12.05 1.53 -11.69
C ALA A 70 -11.80 0.09 -11.19
N ASN A 71 -10.54 -0.36 -11.20
CA ASN A 71 -10.14 -1.66 -10.65
C ASN A 71 -10.34 -1.73 -9.14
N ALA A 72 -9.98 -0.68 -8.40
CA ALA A 72 -10.18 -0.64 -6.95
C ALA A 72 -11.68 -0.74 -6.60
N ALA A 73 -12.54 0.01 -7.30
CA ALA A 73 -13.98 -0.09 -7.14
C ALA A 73 -14.50 -1.50 -7.47
N PHE A 74 -14.02 -2.12 -8.56
CA PHE A 74 -14.43 -3.48 -8.91
C PHE A 74 -14.03 -4.51 -7.84
N LEU A 75 -12.79 -4.44 -7.34
CA LEU A 75 -12.26 -5.37 -6.34
C LEU A 75 -12.90 -5.21 -4.96
N ALA A 76 -13.36 -4.00 -4.61
CA ALA A 76 -14.10 -3.77 -3.37
C ALA A 76 -15.37 -4.62 -3.31
N GLY A 77 -16.04 -4.79 -4.47
CA GLY A 77 -17.20 -5.67 -4.64
C GLY A 77 -18.45 -5.17 -3.89
N GLY A 78 -19.62 -5.52 -4.42
CA GLY A 78 -20.89 -5.00 -3.90
C GLY A 78 -21.68 -4.26 -4.97
N GLU A 79 -22.96 -4.00 -4.72
CA GLU A 79 -23.85 -3.38 -5.72
C GLU A 79 -23.42 -1.94 -6.03
N ASP A 80 -23.14 -1.15 -5.00
CA ASP A 80 -22.73 0.25 -5.13
C ASP A 80 -21.32 0.36 -5.73
N GLU A 81 -20.39 -0.51 -5.31
CA GLU A 81 -19.03 -0.58 -5.81
C GLU A 81 -18.97 -1.03 -7.28
N PHE A 82 -19.81 -1.99 -7.70
CA PHE A 82 -19.93 -2.36 -9.10
C PHE A 82 -20.52 -1.23 -9.95
N ALA A 83 -21.50 -0.47 -9.44
CA ALA A 83 -22.01 0.70 -10.14
C ALA A 83 -20.95 1.79 -10.29
N ALA A 84 -20.12 2.01 -9.26
CA ALA A 84 -18.98 2.92 -9.32
C ALA A 84 -17.94 2.44 -10.35
N ALA A 85 -17.59 1.16 -10.34
CA ALA A 85 -16.66 0.56 -11.30
C ALA A 85 -17.18 0.66 -12.75
N GLU A 86 -18.47 0.40 -12.98
CA GLU A 86 -19.12 0.53 -14.28
C GLU A 86 -19.02 1.97 -14.81
N SER A 87 -19.30 2.96 -13.96
CA SER A 87 -19.16 4.38 -14.33
C SER A 87 -17.71 4.71 -14.69
N LEU A 88 -16.74 4.31 -13.86
CA LEU A 88 -15.33 4.62 -14.08
C LEU A 88 -14.79 3.93 -15.35
N TYR A 89 -15.16 2.68 -15.62
CA TYR A 89 -14.77 1.99 -16.84
C TYR A 89 -15.48 2.55 -18.09
N THR A 90 -16.71 3.06 -17.95
CA THR A 90 -17.38 3.78 -19.04
C THR A 90 -16.60 5.04 -19.41
N ASP A 91 -16.10 5.78 -18.42
CA ASP A 91 -15.22 6.94 -18.65
C ASP A 91 -13.90 6.51 -19.32
N VAL A 92 -13.25 5.43 -18.84
CA VAL A 92 -12.03 4.88 -19.47
C VAL A 92 -12.24 4.67 -20.98
N ILE A 93 -13.39 4.14 -21.38
CA ILE A 93 -13.71 3.80 -22.77
C ILE A 93 -14.04 5.05 -23.61
N SER A 94 -14.76 6.02 -23.03
CA SER A 94 -15.47 7.05 -23.81
C SER A 94 -15.01 8.49 -23.58
N ASP A 95 -14.35 8.78 -22.46
CA ASP A 95 -13.85 10.12 -22.15
C ASP A 95 -12.62 10.43 -23.02
N ASP A 96 -12.75 11.47 -23.86
CA ASP A 96 -11.70 11.94 -24.77
C ASP A 96 -10.74 12.93 -24.12
N THR A 97 -10.99 13.33 -22.88
CA THR A 97 -10.09 14.18 -22.08
C THR A 97 -9.00 13.37 -21.37
N LEU A 98 -9.17 12.05 -21.25
CA LEU A 98 -8.16 11.15 -20.71
C LEU A 98 -7.01 10.94 -21.71
N VAL A 99 -5.78 11.02 -21.22
CA VAL A 99 -4.55 10.94 -22.01
C VAL A 99 -3.66 9.79 -21.56
N ALA A 100 -2.74 9.38 -22.43
CA ALA A 100 -1.69 8.43 -22.09
C ALA A 100 -0.80 9.02 -20.99
N CYS A 101 -0.34 8.17 -20.09
CA CYS A 101 0.27 8.57 -18.84
C CYS A 101 1.78 8.41 -18.81
N GLY A 102 2.29 7.49 -19.62
CA GLY A 102 3.71 7.21 -19.75
C GLY A 102 4.15 7.10 -21.21
N ASP A 103 5.29 6.44 -21.41
CA ASP A 103 5.85 6.18 -22.74
C ASP A 103 5.37 4.84 -23.33
N HIS A 104 4.38 4.20 -22.70
CA HIS A 104 3.86 2.92 -23.12
C HIS A 104 3.20 3.03 -24.51
N PRO A 105 3.69 2.31 -25.53
CA PRO A 105 3.15 2.41 -26.88
C PRO A 105 1.71 1.87 -26.91
N ASP A 106 0.86 2.50 -27.71
CA ASP A 106 -0.55 2.12 -27.90
C ASP A 106 -1.41 2.09 -26.61
N GLU A 107 -0.95 2.69 -25.51
CA GLU A 107 -1.60 2.75 -24.19
C GLU A 107 -3.11 3.04 -24.27
N ILE A 108 -3.50 4.06 -25.03
CA ILE A 108 -4.91 4.45 -25.16
C ILE A 108 -5.76 3.30 -25.70
N THR A 109 -5.31 2.66 -26.78
CA THR A 109 -6.04 1.56 -27.42
C THR A 109 -6.13 0.38 -26.47
N GLU A 110 -5.00 0.03 -25.85
CA GLU A 110 -4.90 -1.14 -24.98
C GLU A 110 -5.75 -0.99 -23.71
N LEU A 111 -5.65 0.15 -23.00
CA LEU A 111 -6.44 0.42 -21.80
C LEU A 111 -7.94 0.58 -22.08
N ARG A 112 -8.32 1.13 -23.25
CA ARG A 112 -9.73 1.18 -23.65
C ARG A 112 -10.30 -0.20 -23.97
N SER A 113 -9.54 -1.04 -24.66
CA SER A 113 -9.93 -2.43 -24.92
C SER A 113 -10.05 -3.24 -23.62
N PHE A 114 -9.12 -3.02 -22.67
CA PHE A 114 -9.20 -3.56 -21.32
C PHE A 114 -10.47 -3.11 -20.59
N GLY A 115 -10.82 -1.83 -20.69
CA GLY A 115 -12.03 -1.28 -20.07
C GLY A 115 -13.31 -1.99 -20.51
N ILE A 116 -13.46 -2.29 -21.81
CA ILE A 116 -14.63 -3.03 -22.30
C ILE A 116 -14.64 -4.47 -21.75
N TYR A 117 -13.49 -5.15 -21.76
CA TYR A 117 -13.37 -6.48 -21.16
C TYR A 117 -13.76 -6.47 -19.67
N ARG A 118 -13.31 -5.45 -18.91
CA ARG A 118 -13.65 -5.29 -17.50
C ARG A 118 -15.13 -5.01 -17.26
N LEU A 119 -15.78 -4.21 -18.09
CA LEU A 119 -17.23 -4.05 -18.03
C LEU A 119 -17.97 -5.38 -18.25
N ALA A 120 -17.46 -6.24 -19.14
CA ALA A 120 -18.06 -7.56 -19.36
C ALA A 120 -17.93 -8.43 -18.09
N LEU A 121 -16.76 -8.40 -17.43
CA LEU A 121 -16.57 -9.11 -16.17
C LEU A 121 -17.48 -8.58 -15.05
N ILE A 122 -17.57 -7.26 -14.88
CA ILE A 122 -18.47 -6.61 -13.91
C ILE A 122 -19.93 -7.02 -14.17
N SER A 123 -20.36 -6.96 -15.44
CA SER A 123 -21.72 -7.36 -15.85
C SER A 123 -22.02 -8.83 -15.53
N ALA A 124 -21.01 -9.71 -15.58
CA ALA A 124 -21.15 -11.11 -15.18
C ALA A 124 -21.41 -11.25 -13.68
N TYR A 125 -20.66 -10.51 -12.84
CA TYR A 125 -20.88 -10.46 -11.39
C TYR A 125 -22.23 -9.84 -11.00
N GLN A 126 -22.78 -8.98 -11.85
CA GLN A 126 -24.14 -8.43 -11.71
C GLN A 126 -25.24 -9.36 -12.30
N GLY A 127 -24.88 -10.56 -12.76
CA GLY A 127 -25.84 -11.53 -13.30
C GLY A 127 -26.48 -11.12 -14.63
N MET A 128 -25.77 -10.36 -15.48
CA MET A 128 -26.29 -9.78 -16.73
C MET A 128 -25.68 -10.41 -18.00
N PRO A 129 -25.91 -11.71 -18.28
CA PRO A 129 -25.20 -12.44 -19.36
C PRO A 129 -25.43 -11.90 -20.78
N LEU A 130 -26.57 -11.26 -21.06
CA LEU A 130 -26.80 -10.62 -22.37
C LEU A 130 -25.94 -9.36 -22.54
N VAL A 131 -25.73 -8.59 -21.46
CA VAL A 131 -24.86 -7.41 -21.47
C VAL A 131 -23.42 -7.84 -21.72
N VAL A 132 -22.98 -8.93 -21.05
CA VAL A 132 -21.68 -9.56 -21.27
C VAL A 132 -21.46 -9.88 -22.76
N SER A 133 -22.38 -10.61 -23.40
CA SER A 133 -22.26 -10.97 -24.83
C SER A 133 -22.12 -9.72 -25.72
N ASN A 134 -22.94 -8.69 -25.48
CA ASN A 134 -22.90 -7.45 -26.28
C ASN A 134 -21.58 -6.69 -26.08
N LEU A 135 -21.03 -6.68 -24.87
CA LEU A 135 -19.74 -6.04 -24.58
C LEU A 135 -18.58 -6.77 -25.27
N ILE A 136 -18.61 -8.11 -25.28
CA ILE A 136 -17.62 -8.92 -25.99
C ILE A 136 -17.71 -8.72 -27.51
N ASP A 137 -18.93 -8.69 -28.07
CA ASP A 137 -19.12 -8.39 -29.50
C ASP A 137 -18.63 -6.97 -29.85
N ASN A 138 -18.90 -5.99 -28.99
CA ASN A 138 -18.42 -4.61 -29.16
C ASN A 138 -16.89 -4.54 -29.09
N LEU A 139 -16.27 -5.24 -28.12
CA LEU A 139 -14.81 -5.32 -28.00
C LEU A 139 -14.17 -5.82 -29.30
N SER A 140 -14.68 -6.92 -29.87
CA SER A 140 -14.18 -7.46 -31.14
C SER A 140 -14.43 -6.53 -32.34
N LEU A 141 -15.49 -5.73 -32.30
CA LEU A 141 -15.79 -4.77 -33.37
C LEU A 141 -14.91 -3.51 -33.28
N ALA A 142 -14.72 -2.98 -32.08
CA ALA A 142 -14.02 -1.72 -31.83
C ALA A 142 -12.49 -1.89 -31.83
N PHE A 143 -12.00 -3.03 -31.33
CA PHE A 143 -10.58 -3.33 -31.15
C PHE A 143 -10.22 -4.72 -31.69
N PRO A 144 -10.49 -4.98 -32.98
CA PRO A 144 -10.30 -6.32 -33.57
C PRO A 144 -8.85 -6.78 -33.41
N ASP A 145 -8.67 -8.04 -33.01
CA ASP A 145 -7.38 -8.71 -32.81
C ASP A 145 -6.48 -8.07 -31.74
N SER A 146 -6.99 -7.10 -30.95
CA SER A 146 -6.28 -6.57 -29.79
C SER A 146 -6.03 -7.66 -28.74
N LEU A 147 -5.04 -7.47 -27.85
CA LEU A 147 -4.78 -8.45 -26.79
C LEU A 147 -6.02 -8.72 -25.94
N TYR A 148 -6.77 -7.67 -25.57
CA TYR A 148 -7.96 -7.83 -24.75
C TYR A 148 -9.19 -8.33 -25.52
N ASP A 149 -9.27 -8.13 -26.84
CA ASP A 149 -10.24 -8.86 -27.66
C ASP A 149 -10.03 -10.38 -27.53
N ARG A 150 -8.80 -10.86 -27.67
CA ARG A 150 -8.48 -12.29 -27.49
C ARG A 150 -8.77 -12.78 -26.06
N VAL A 151 -8.40 -12.00 -25.04
CA VAL A 151 -8.70 -12.33 -23.63
C VAL A 151 -10.22 -12.43 -23.43
N GLY A 152 -10.98 -11.46 -23.92
CA GLY A 152 -12.43 -11.43 -23.84
C GLY A 152 -13.08 -12.64 -24.50
N GLN A 153 -12.61 -13.03 -25.69
CA GLN A 153 -13.10 -14.22 -26.39
C GLN A 153 -12.80 -15.54 -25.66
N VAL A 154 -11.61 -15.67 -25.07
CA VAL A 154 -11.25 -16.83 -24.23
C VAL A 154 -12.17 -16.91 -23.01
N TRP A 155 -12.31 -15.80 -22.29
CA TRP A 155 -13.16 -15.71 -21.12
C TRP A 155 -14.62 -16.03 -21.46
N PHE A 156 -15.16 -15.40 -22.52
CA PHE A 156 -16.57 -15.55 -22.91
C PHE A 156 -16.91 -16.97 -23.36
N THR A 157 -16.00 -17.62 -24.10
CA THR A 157 -16.16 -19.01 -24.53
C THR A 157 -16.35 -19.96 -23.33
N ALA A 158 -15.59 -19.76 -22.26
CA ALA A 158 -15.70 -20.55 -21.03
C ALA A 158 -16.93 -20.15 -20.18
N TYR A 159 -17.29 -18.87 -20.18
CA TYR A 159 -18.42 -18.34 -19.42
C TYR A 159 -19.79 -18.74 -20.00
N GLN A 160 -19.99 -18.62 -21.31
CA GLN A 160 -21.32 -18.50 -21.92
C GLN A 160 -22.27 -19.71 -21.76
N GLU A 161 -21.74 -20.92 -21.58
CA GLU A 161 -22.58 -22.14 -21.49
C GLU A 161 -23.20 -22.34 -20.11
N LYS A 162 -22.46 -22.00 -19.06
CA LYS A 162 -22.83 -22.27 -17.66
C LYS A 162 -22.91 -21.01 -16.80
N TYR A 163 -22.53 -19.86 -17.35
CA TYR A 163 -22.37 -18.59 -16.64
C TYR A 163 -21.41 -18.73 -15.44
N ASP A 164 -20.36 -19.54 -15.63
CA ASP A 164 -19.38 -19.87 -14.62
C ASP A 164 -18.18 -18.91 -14.72
N ILE A 165 -18.17 -17.90 -13.85
CA ILE A 165 -17.09 -16.90 -13.79
C ILE A 165 -15.76 -17.56 -13.39
N GLY A 166 -15.79 -18.55 -12.50
CA GLY A 166 -14.58 -19.24 -12.03
C GLY A 166 -13.88 -19.96 -13.17
N ALA A 167 -14.62 -20.81 -13.89
CA ALA A 167 -14.07 -21.52 -15.06
C ALA A 167 -13.59 -20.56 -16.16
N ALA A 168 -14.26 -19.41 -16.33
CA ALA A 168 -13.84 -18.39 -17.28
C ALA A 168 -12.55 -17.67 -16.86
N CYS A 169 -12.39 -17.37 -15.57
CA CYS A 169 -11.15 -16.80 -15.04
C CYS A 169 -9.98 -17.81 -15.10
N ASP A 170 -10.21 -19.09 -14.80
CA ASP A 170 -9.19 -20.13 -14.95
C ASP A 170 -8.69 -20.23 -16.41
N ALA A 171 -9.58 -20.03 -17.39
CA ALA A 171 -9.21 -20.00 -18.80
C ALA A 171 -8.37 -18.75 -19.15
N VAL A 172 -8.68 -17.60 -18.56
CA VAL A 172 -7.88 -16.37 -18.72
C VAL A 172 -6.49 -16.54 -18.09
N ASP A 173 -6.41 -17.12 -16.89
CA ASP A 173 -5.13 -17.37 -16.21
C ASP A 173 -4.22 -18.24 -17.08
N GLN A 174 -4.75 -19.33 -17.65
CA GLN A 174 -4.01 -20.16 -18.59
C GLN A 174 -3.60 -19.39 -19.85
N PHE A 175 -4.47 -18.53 -20.39
CA PHE A 175 -4.13 -17.70 -21.55
C PHE A 175 -2.96 -16.76 -21.23
N VAL A 176 -2.92 -16.15 -20.04
CA VAL A 176 -1.85 -15.23 -19.61
C VAL A 176 -0.53 -15.97 -19.46
N VAL A 177 -0.52 -17.22 -18.97
CA VAL A 177 0.69 -18.07 -18.95
C VAL A 177 1.28 -18.22 -20.34
N ASP A 178 0.44 -18.46 -21.34
CA ASP A 178 0.86 -18.61 -22.74
C ASP A 178 1.11 -17.26 -23.45
N ASN A 179 0.58 -16.16 -22.91
CA ASN A 179 0.61 -14.81 -23.48
C ASN A 179 0.90 -13.75 -22.41
N PRO A 180 2.12 -13.70 -21.84
CA PRO A 180 2.44 -12.81 -20.72
C PRO A 180 2.30 -11.32 -21.07
N ALA A 181 2.31 -10.97 -22.37
CA ALA A 181 2.04 -9.61 -22.84
C ALA A 181 0.67 -9.07 -22.40
N ALA A 182 -0.32 -9.93 -22.14
CA ALA A 182 -1.61 -9.48 -21.61
C ALA A 182 -1.48 -8.82 -20.23
N LEU A 183 -0.54 -9.28 -19.41
CA LEU A 183 -0.26 -8.73 -18.08
C LEU A 183 0.58 -7.45 -18.16
N THR A 184 1.54 -7.38 -19.09
CA THR A 184 2.45 -6.23 -19.20
C THR A 184 1.72 -4.94 -19.53
N VAL A 185 0.58 -5.01 -20.23
CA VAL A 185 -0.28 -3.84 -20.50
C VAL A 185 -0.74 -3.12 -19.23
N LEU A 186 -0.81 -3.82 -18.08
CA LEU A 186 -1.19 -3.22 -16.79
C LEU A 186 0.01 -2.98 -15.88
N ALA A 187 1.07 -3.76 -16.04
CA ALA A 187 2.20 -3.80 -15.11
C ALA A 187 3.38 -2.89 -15.52
N ASP A 188 3.47 -2.44 -16.78
CA ASP A 188 4.62 -1.66 -17.29
C ASP A 188 4.47 -0.15 -17.03
N TYR A 189 4.22 0.24 -15.77
CA TYR A 189 4.03 1.64 -15.36
C TYR A 189 4.99 2.06 -14.24
N GLY A 190 6.17 1.45 -14.13
CA GLY A 190 7.18 1.83 -13.15
C GLY A 190 6.84 1.43 -11.70
N PHE A 191 7.80 1.64 -10.80
CA PHE A 191 7.75 1.05 -9.46
C PHE A 191 6.76 1.71 -8.49
N ALA A 192 6.24 2.91 -8.81
CA ALA A 192 5.25 3.57 -7.97
C ALA A 192 3.81 3.12 -8.27
N ASN A 193 3.63 2.24 -9.26
CA ASN A 193 2.34 1.71 -9.67
C ASN A 193 2.19 0.24 -9.23
N PRO A 194 0.95 -0.26 -9.12
CA PRO A 194 0.70 -1.62 -8.65
C PRO A 194 1.37 -2.68 -9.54
N THR A 195 1.89 -3.72 -8.91
CA THR A 195 2.27 -4.95 -9.62
C THR A 195 1.03 -5.82 -9.82
N PHE A 196 0.95 -6.48 -10.96
CA PHE A 196 -0.15 -7.38 -11.30
C PHE A 196 0.37 -8.82 -11.46
N ALA A 197 -0.44 -9.79 -11.03
CA ALA A 197 -0.33 -11.20 -11.31
C ALA A 197 -1.40 -11.65 -12.32
N ALA A 198 -1.27 -12.86 -12.89
CA ALA A 198 -2.23 -13.38 -13.87
C ALA A 198 -3.68 -13.33 -13.38
N GLN A 199 -3.90 -13.81 -12.14
CA GLN A 199 -5.19 -13.78 -11.44
C GLN A 199 -5.80 -12.39 -11.29
N ASP A 200 -5.00 -11.32 -11.39
CA ASP A 200 -5.53 -9.96 -11.33
C ASP A 200 -6.23 -9.56 -12.62
N LEU A 201 -6.02 -10.23 -13.76
CA LEU A 201 -6.75 -9.97 -15.02
C LEU A 201 -8.19 -10.49 -14.96
N CYS A 202 -8.46 -11.53 -14.17
CA CYS A 202 -9.79 -12.06 -13.92
C CYS A 202 -9.95 -12.43 -12.44
N PRO A 203 -10.07 -11.44 -11.55
CA PRO A 203 -10.15 -11.70 -10.12
C PRO A 203 -11.46 -12.41 -9.80
N GLN A 204 -11.36 -13.49 -9.03
CA GLN A 204 -12.50 -14.23 -8.49
C GLN A 204 -12.95 -13.60 -7.17
N LEU A 205 -14.06 -12.85 -7.20
CA LEU A 205 -14.57 -12.11 -6.04
C LEU A 205 -15.46 -13.00 -5.18
N ALA A 206 -15.28 -12.92 -3.87
CA ALA A 206 -16.12 -13.62 -2.88
C ALA A 206 -17.45 -12.88 -2.62
N VAL A 207 -18.25 -12.69 -3.66
CA VAL A 207 -19.54 -11.97 -3.62
C VAL A 207 -20.70 -12.89 -3.99
N THR A 208 -21.92 -12.54 -3.53
CA THR A 208 -23.14 -13.24 -3.95
C THR A 208 -23.62 -12.65 -5.27
N ILE A 209 -23.61 -13.46 -6.33
CA ILE A 209 -24.11 -13.06 -7.65
C ILE A 209 -25.65 -13.06 -7.61
N PRO A 210 -26.32 -12.00 -8.09
CA PRO A 210 -27.78 -11.98 -8.17
C PRO A 210 -28.29 -13.00 -9.20
N PRO A 211 -29.59 -13.35 -9.18
CA PRO A 211 -30.17 -14.24 -10.19
C PRO A 211 -29.93 -13.73 -11.61
N LEU A 212 -29.59 -14.65 -12.51
CA LEU A 212 -29.30 -14.30 -13.91
C LEU A 212 -30.50 -13.60 -14.55
N ASN A 213 -30.26 -12.41 -15.09
CA ASN A 213 -31.21 -11.64 -15.88
C ASN A 213 -31.29 -12.19 -17.31
N LEU A 214 -31.86 -13.38 -17.44
CA LEU A 214 -32.13 -14.03 -18.72
C LEU A 214 -33.53 -13.66 -19.22
N PRO A 215 -33.71 -13.50 -20.55
CA PRO A 215 -35.04 -13.32 -21.11
C PRO A 215 -35.90 -14.53 -20.73
N THR A 216 -37.08 -14.27 -20.17
CA THR A 216 -38.02 -15.33 -19.84
C THR A 216 -38.41 -16.05 -21.13
N PRO A 217 -38.33 -17.39 -21.20
CA PRO A 217 -38.78 -18.10 -22.40
C PRO A 217 -40.22 -17.71 -22.68
N GLU A 218 -40.46 -17.18 -23.88
CA GLU A 218 -41.80 -16.81 -24.31
C GLU A 218 -42.69 -18.07 -24.20
N PRO A 219 -43.89 -17.99 -23.58
CA PRO A 219 -44.77 -19.13 -23.49
C PRO A 219 -44.99 -19.69 -24.89
N PRO A 220 -44.98 -21.03 -25.07
CA PRO A 220 -45.09 -21.62 -26.40
C PRO A 220 -46.33 -21.04 -27.07
N THR A 221 -46.11 -20.38 -28.21
CA THR A 221 -47.20 -19.91 -29.06
C THR A 221 -48.06 -21.13 -29.35
N PRO A 222 -49.39 -21.09 -29.13
CA PRO A 222 -50.24 -22.25 -29.33
C PRO A 222 -50.08 -22.74 -30.76
N VAL A 223 -49.46 -23.90 -30.91
CA VAL A 223 -49.28 -24.56 -32.20
C VAL A 223 -50.69 -24.84 -32.75
N PRO A 224 -51.09 -24.27 -33.90
CA PRO A 224 -52.34 -24.67 -34.54
C PRO A 224 -52.25 -26.18 -34.86
N PRO A 225 -53.34 -26.95 -34.70
CA PRO A 225 -53.28 -28.41 -34.82
C PRO A 225 -52.82 -28.82 -36.22
N THR A 226 -51.58 -29.26 -36.33
CA THR A 226 -51.01 -29.85 -37.55
C THR A 226 -51.58 -31.25 -37.73
N ALA A 227 -52.17 -31.47 -38.90
CA ALA A 227 -52.68 -32.76 -39.33
C ALA A 227 -51.56 -33.81 -39.36
N THR A 228 -51.88 -35.00 -38.85
CA THR A 228 -51.08 -36.22 -38.87
C THR A 228 -50.55 -36.56 -40.27
N PRO A 229 -49.23 -36.71 -40.46
CA PRO A 229 -48.68 -37.50 -41.56
C PRO A 229 -48.51 -38.95 -41.11
N ALA A 230 -48.84 -39.85 -42.03
CA ALA A 230 -48.71 -41.30 -41.88
C ALA A 230 -47.24 -41.73 -41.78
N ALA A 231 -47.04 -42.83 -41.05
CA ALA A 231 -45.79 -43.55 -40.91
C ALA A 231 -45.28 -44.07 -42.26
N ASP A 232 -43.97 -44.01 -42.46
CA ASP A 232 -43.28 -44.95 -43.33
C ASP A 232 -41.90 -45.30 -42.76
N GLU A 233 -41.46 -46.47 -43.16
CA GLU A 233 -40.58 -47.43 -42.50
C GLU A 233 -39.09 -47.24 -42.86
N ALA A 234 -38.22 -47.90 -42.07
CA ALA A 234 -36.91 -48.48 -42.42
C ALA A 234 -35.64 -47.91 -41.74
N GLU A 235 -35.07 -48.79 -40.91
CA GLU A 235 -33.69 -48.88 -40.43
C GLU A 235 -32.71 -49.24 -41.59
N PRO A 236 -31.37 -49.08 -41.47
CA PRO A 236 -30.59 -50.10 -40.77
C PRO A 236 -29.31 -49.64 -40.03
N THR A 237 -28.91 -50.46 -39.05
CA THR A 237 -27.60 -50.54 -38.35
C THR A 237 -26.39 -50.78 -39.27
N PRO A 238 -25.15 -50.53 -38.79
CA PRO A 238 -24.30 -51.69 -38.43
C PRO A 238 -23.46 -51.54 -37.14
N VAL A 239 -22.94 -52.69 -36.70
CA VAL A 239 -22.20 -53.05 -35.46
C VAL A 239 -20.68 -53.18 -35.77
N PRO A 240 -19.81 -53.78 -34.91
CA PRO A 240 -19.11 -53.35 -33.68
C PRO A 240 -17.57 -53.18 -33.85
N SER A 241 -16.84 -52.81 -32.77
CA SER A 241 -15.62 -53.54 -32.36
C SER A 241 -15.14 -53.16 -30.95
N GLU A 242 -15.06 -54.19 -30.10
CA GLU A 242 -14.26 -54.26 -28.87
C GLU A 242 -12.75 -54.35 -29.20
N SER A 243 -11.88 -53.95 -28.26
CA SER A 243 -10.94 -54.88 -27.58
C SER A 243 -9.90 -54.18 -26.70
N ALA A 244 -9.98 -54.50 -25.40
CA ALA A 244 -8.94 -54.86 -24.42
C ALA A 244 -7.58 -54.13 -24.33
N ALA A 245 -7.40 -53.49 -23.17
CA ALA A 245 -6.36 -53.68 -22.14
C ALA A 245 -5.03 -54.39 -22.47
N SER A 246 -3.92 -53.81 -21.98
CA SER A 246 -3.02 -54.44 -20.99
C SER A 246 -1.97 -53.46 -20.46
N ALA A 247 -1.62 -53.66 -19.19
CA ALA A 247 -0.68 -52.92 -18.35
C ALA A 247 0.79 -53.36 -18.53
N ASP A 248 1.71 -52.54 -18.02
CA ASP A 248 3.03 -52.83 -17.39
C ASP A 248 3.58 -51.43 -16.98
N ASP A 249 3.69 -51.00 -15.71
CA ASP A 249 4.49 -51.44 -14.55
C ASP A 249 6.02 -51.18 -14.68
N GLU A 250 6.62 -50.92 -13.51
CA GLU A 250 7.96 -50.40 -13.16
C GLU A 250 8.08 -48.86 -13.10
N GLY A 251 8.47 -48.22 -11.99
CA GLY A 251 8.88 -48.71 -10.66
C GLY A 251 9.92 -47.74 -10.05
N THR A 252 9.61 -47.22 -8.84
CA THR A 252 10.50 -46.72 -7.75
C THR A 252 11.43 -45.51 -8.06
N THR A 253 11.70 -44.52 -7.21
CA THR A 253 12.01 -44.40 -5.76
C THR A 253 11.57 -43.00 -5.24
N ASP A 254 10.99 -42.85 -4.04
CA ASP A 254 11.61 -42.46 -2.74
C ASP A 254 12.55 -41.23 -2.84
N GLU A 255 12.51 -40.16 -2.03
CA GLU A 255 12.14 -39.94 -0.62
C GLU A 255 12.11 -38.41 -0.35
N ASP A 256 11.29 -37.97 0.64
CA ASP A 256 11.51 -36.92 1.67
C ASP A 256 11.99 -35.49 1.30
N ALA A 257 11.65 -34.39 1.96
CA ALA A 257 10.79 -33.97 3.07
C ALA A 257 10.81 -32.41 3.00
N ASP A 258 9.68 -31.73 3.23
CA ASP A 258 9.36 -30.92 4.41
C ASP A 258 10.16 -29.60 4.63
N ALA A 259 9.38 -28.60 5.05
CA ALA A 259 9.71 -27.31 5.66
C ALA A 259 10.52 -26.30 4.81
N GLY A 260 10.25 -25.00 4.86
CA GLY A 260 9.49 -24.20 5.81
C GLY A 260 10.00 -22.77 5.70
N ALA A 261 9.13 -21.81 5.99
CA ALA A 261 9.45 -20.40 6.09
C ALA A 261 10.53 -20.13 7.15
N SER A 262 11.40 -19.15 6.88
CA SER A 262 12.12 -18.35 7.89
C SER A 262 12.56 -17.07 7.17
N ALA A 263 11.97 -15.90 7.43
CA ALA A 263 12.26 -15.05 8.59
C ALA A 263 13.78 -14.99 8.84
N ALA A 264 14.43 -14.00 8.24
CA ALA A 264 15.81 -13.65 8.57
C ALA A 264 15.77 -12.73 9.81
N SER A 265 15.73 -13.35 10.98
CA SER A 265 16.21 -12.77 12.22
C SER A 265 17.74 -12.66 12.14
N ASN A 266 18.28 -11.45 12.14
CA ASN A 266 19.71 -11.23 12.31
C ASN A 266 19.94 -10.72 13.73
N GLU A 267 20.02 -11.66 14.68
CA GLU A 267 20.55 -11.39 16.01
C GLU A 267 22.08 -11.35 15.94
N GLY A 268 22.64 -10.23 16.43
CA GLY A 268 23.80 -10.21 17.30
C GLY A 268 25.12 -10.75 16.77
N ASP A 269 25.98 -9.85 16.28
CA ASP A 269 27.42 -9.97 16.53
C ASP A 269 27.79 -9.06 17.70
N GLY A 270 28.19 -9.70 18.79
CA GLY A 270 28.69 -9.05 19.98
C GLY A 270 30.19 -8.82 19.89
N SER A 271 30.60 -7.74 20.56
CA SER A 271 31.97 -7.42 20.97
C SER A 271 32.77 -6.52 20.02
N GLU A 272 32.63 -5.20 20.23
CA GLU A 272 33.81 -4.40 20.54
C GLU A 272 33.59 -3.62 21.84
N ASN A 273 34.41 -3.92 22.84
CA ASN A 273 34.63 -3.09 24.04
C ASN A 273 34.79 -1.62 23.62
N ARG A 274 33.79 -0.78 23.91
CA ARG A 274 34.00 0.65 24.08
C ARG A 274 33.86 0.96 25.56
N ASP A 275 34.88 1.63 26.06
CA ASP A 275 34.98 2.14 27.42
C ASP A 275 33.85 3.17 27.63
N ASP A 276 32.76 2.78 28.28
CA ASP A 276 31.62 3.64 28.65
C ASP A 276 31.98 4.71 29.72
N THR A 277 33.26 5.03 29.87
CA THR A 277 33.69 6.11 30.74
C THR A 277 33.48 7.45 30.03
N VAL A 278 32.41 8.14 30.43
CA VAL A 278 32.19 9.54 30.05
C VAL A 278 33.35 10.38 30.57
N THR A 279 34.13 10.94 29.66
CA THR A 279 35.24 11.84 29.99
C THR A 279 34.71 13.26 30.11
N LEU A 280 34.95 13.90 31.26
CA LEU A 280 34.54 15.27 31.52
C LEU A 280 35.68 16.25 31.23
N ASP A 281 35.33 17.45 30.78
CA ASP A 281 36.23 18.58 30.62
C ASP A 281 36.48 19.30 31.96
N GLU A 282 37.23 20.42 31.92
CA GLU A 282 37.56 21.20 33.11
C GLU A 282 36.34 21.91 33.75
N GLU A 283 35.25 22.05 32.98
CA GLU A 283 33.98 22.64 33.43
C GLU A 283 33.00 21.58 33.93
N GLY A 284 33.37 20.30 33.86
CA GLY A 284 32.57 19.16 34.30
C GLY A 284 31.52 18.70 33.28
N LEU A 285 31.61 19.17 32.03
CA LEU A 285 30.78 18.73 30.92
C LEU A 285 31.46 17.58 30.16
N PRO A 286 30.69 16.62 29.62
CA PRO A 286 31.26 15.56 28.82
C PRO A 286 31.86 16.08 27.50
N LEU A 287 32.95 15.45 27.06
CA LEU A 287 33.46 15.64 25.70
C LEU A 287 32.42 15.19 24.66
N CYS A 288 32.49 15.77 23.46
CA CYS A 288 31.59 15.44 22.37
C CYS A 288 31.70 13.95 21.98
N PRO A 289 30.58 13.21 21.94
CA PRO A 289 30.58 11.82 21.50
C PRO A 289 31.03 11.66 20.04
N GLU A 290 31.81 10.62 19.75
CA GLU A 290 32.28 10.31 18.38
C GLU A 290 31.18 9.74 17.47
N ASN A 291 30.07 9.28 18.04
CA ASN A 291 28.94 8.70 17.34
C ASN A 291 27.65 8.93 18.11
N LEU A 292 26.51 8.78 17.42
CA LEU A 292 25.18 9.01 17.99
C LEU A 292 24.89 8.14 19.22
N GLY A 293 25.40 6.91 19.23
CA GLY A 293 25.27 6.01 20.36
C GLY A 293 25.78 6.62 21.66
N GLY A 294 26.92 7.33 21.63
CA GLY A 294 27.51 7.92 22.83
C GLY A 294 26.75 9.10 23.43
N TYR A 295 25.77 9.69 22.73
CA TYR A 295 24.93 10.76 23.28
C TYR A 295 24.02 10.24 24.39
N ASN A 296 23.61 8.97 24.37
CA ASN A 296 22.77 8.39 25.42
C ASN A 296 23.43 8.43 26.82
N ALA A 297 24.76 8.25 26.86
CA ALA A 297 25.55 8.20 28.07
C ALA A 297 26.01 9.60 28.51
N ALA A 298 26.29 10.49 27.55
CA ALA A 298 26.76 11.85 27.84
C ALA A 298 25.63 12.77 28.34
N LEU A 299 24.44 12.71 27.73
CA LEU A 299 23.37 13.69 27.98
C LEU A 299 22.88 13.76 29.44
N PRO A 300 22.77 12.68 30.22
CA PRO A 300 22.43 12.77 31.64
C PRO A 300 23.37 13.69 32.45
N PHE A 301 24.67 13.72 32.11
CA PHE A 301 25.64 14.61 32.75
C PHE A 301 25.42 16.07 32.35
N VAL A 302 25.17 16.32 31.06
CA VAL A 302 24.88 17.67 30.54
C VAL A 302 23.59 18.21 31.16
N LEU A 303 22.53 17.41 31.18
CA LEU A 303 21.22 17.77 31.74
C LEU A 303 21.31 18.08 33.24
N SER A 304 22.08 17.26 33.98
CA SER A 304 22.32 17.50 35.42
C SER A 304 23.13 18.78 35.66
N ALA A 305 24.17 19.02 34.87
CA ALA A 305 25.00 20.23 34.95
C ALA A 305 24.22 21.50 34.55
N ALA A 306 23.30 21.37 33.58
CA ALA A 306 22.45 22.46 33.12
C ALA A 306 21.43 22.91 34.18
N ALA A 307 21.08 22.05 35.14
CA ALA A 307 20.11 22.34 36.21
C ALA A 307 18.79 22.94 35.70
N GLY A 308 18.32 22.45 34.54
CA GLY A 308 17.10 22.93 33.88
C GLY A 308 17.26 24.17 33.00
N ASP A 309 18.48 24.69 32.80
CA ASP A 309 18.75 25.75 31.83
C ASP A 309 18.89 25.16 30.41
N PRO A 310 17.93 25.41 29.50
CA PRO A 310 17.97 24.83 28.17
C PRO A 310 19.14 25.33 27.32
N LEU A 311 19.62 26.56 27.58
CA LEU A 311 20.68 27.16 26.79
C LEU A 311 22.01 26.42 26.92
N ILE A 312 22.28 25.83 28.10
CA ILE A 312 23.50 25.06 28.34
C ILE A 312 23.51 23.80 27.48
N VAL A 313 22.37 23.08 27.43
CA VAL A 313 22.22 21.84 26.64
C VAL A 313 22.33 22.14 25.14
N GLU A 314 21.61 23.16 24.64
CA GLU A 314 21.66 23.56 23.23
C GLU A 314 23.06 24.02 22.82
N THR A 315 23.73 24.80 23.66
CA THR A 315 25.10 25.27 23.38
C THR A 315 26.07 24.09 23.28
N TRP A 316 25.95 23.11 24.19
CA TRP A 316 26.77 21.91 24.14
C TRP A 316 26.51 21.08 22.88
N LEU A 317 25.23 20.79 22.55
CA LEU A 317 24.86 20.06 21.33
C LEU A 317 25.39 20.73 20.06
N ARG A 318 25.27 22.06 19.96
CA ARG A 318 25.79 22.84 18.84
C ARG A 318 27.33 22.82 18.79
N SER A 319 28.00 22.86 19.93
CA SER A 319 29.46 22.75 19.99
C SER A 319 29.98 21.39 19.52
N CYS A 320 29.16 20.35 19.65
CA CYS A 320 29.42 19.00 19.16
C CYS A 320 28.90 18.73 17.75
N ASP A 321 28.39 19.75 17.05
CA ASP A 321 27.80 19.66 15.70
C ASP A 321 26.61 18.68 15.60
N ALA A 322 25.98 18.35 16.74
CA ALA A 322 24.81 17.48 16.83
C ALA A 322 23.48 18.26 16.76
N MET A 323 23.54 19.59 16.62
CA MET A 323 22.39 20.46 16.46
C MET A 323 22.81 21.70 15.67
N ALA A 324 21.92 22.17 14.81
CA ALA A 324 22.01 23.47 14.16
C ALA A 324 20.62 24.11 14.06
N ASP A 325 20.51 25.24 13.34
CA ASP A 325 19.20 25.91 13.19
C ASP A 325 18.24 25.10 12.31
N ASP A 326 18.80 24.29 11.41
CA ASP A 326 18.08 23.47 10.44
C ASP A 326 18.11 21.99 10.77
N ARG A 327 18.70 21.53 11.88
CA ARG A 327 18.70 20.11 12.26
C ARG A 327 18.86 19.88 13.75
N GLY A 328 18.42 18.70 14.18
CA GLY A 328 18.39 18.31 15.57
C GLY A 328 17.37 19.13 16.36
N SER A 329 17.06 18.69 17.58
CA SER A 329 16.03 19.34 18.40
C SER A 329 16.27 19.09 19.88
N PHE A 330 15.84 20.04 20.71
CA PHE A 330 15.85 19.92 22.15
C PHE A 330 14.61 20.58 22.73
N ARG A 331 13.99 19.93 23.72
CA ARG A 331 12.83 20.47 24.44
C ARG A 331 12.84 19.98 25.89
N LEU A 332 12.54 20.89 26.81
CA LEU A 332 12.18 20.57 28.18
C LEU A 332 10.67 20.76 28.39
N VAL A 333 10.00 19.75 28.94
CA VAL A 333 8.55 19.69 29.14
C VAL A 333 8.23 18.64 30.21
N ASP A 334 7.14 18.76 30.96
CA ASP A 334 6.68 17.70 31.87
C ASP A 334 5.77 16.74 31.08
N LEU A 335 6.24 15.54 30.76
CA LEU A 335 5.51 14.56 29.92
C LEU A 335 4.60 13.65 30.76
N ASN A 336 4.99 13.36 32.00
CA ASN A 336 4.32 12.38 32.85
C ASN A 336 3.50 13.00 34.00
N GLY A 337 3.47 14.33 34.11
CA GLY A 337 2.66 15.09 35.06
C GLY A 337 3.24 15.16 36.47
N ASP A 338 4.51 14.80 36.67
CA ASP A 338 5.16 14.79 37.98
C ASP A 338 5.69 16.18 38.43
N ARG A 339 5.55 17.19 37.56
CA ARG A 339 6.04 18.57 37.72
C ARG A 339 7.56 18.71 37.69
N VAL A 340 8.28 17.70 37.22
CA VAL A 340 9.70 17.75 36.89
C VAL A 340 9.82 17.87 35.36
N GLY A 341 10.80 18.63 34.90
CA GLY A 341 11.04 18.76 33.46
C GLY A 341 11.68 17.50 32.91
N ASP A 342 11.06 16.90 31.91
CA ASP A 342 11.59 15.84 31.07
C ASP A 342 12.29 16.43 29.84
N ALA A 343 13.22 15.66 29.26
CA ALA A 343 14.03 16.11 28.14
C ALA A 343 13.78 15.27 26.89
N ILE A 344 13.46 15.95 25.79
CA ILE A 344 13.38 15.38 24.45
C ILE A 344 14.55 15.91 23.66
N ILE A 345 15.44 15.03 23.21
CA ILE A 345 16.70 15.40 22.55
C ILE A 345 16.88 14.58 21.29
N LEU A 346 16.99 15.27 20.16
CA LEU A 346 17.18 14.67 18.84
C LEU A 346 18.54 15.12 18.31
N PRO A 347 19.67 14.57 18.78
CA PRO A 347 20.96 14.92 18.20
C PRO A 347 21.05 14.38 16.77
N THR A 348 21.49 15.23 15.85
CA THR A 348 21.64 14.92 14.42
C THR A 348 23.03 15.31 13.94
N VAL A 349 23.76 14.33 13.42
CA VAL A 349 25.12 14.49 12.87
C VAL A 349 25.12 14.15 11.38
N PHE A 350 26.20 14.48 10.67
CA PHE A 350 26.42 14.05 9.30
C PHE A 350 27.48 12.95 9.23
N SER A 351 27.25 11.94 8.40
CA SER A 351 28.23 10.90 8.11
C SER A 351 28.01 10.28 6.73
N ASP A 352 29.05 9.67 6.16
CA ASP A 352 28.95 8.95 4.89
C ASP A 352 28.02 7.72 4.94
N LEU A 353 27.66 7.28 6.15
CA LEU A 353 26.73 6.17 6.40
C LEU A 353 25.34 6.66 6.85
N GLY A 354 25.09 7.96 6.84
CA GLY A 354 23.83 8.52 7.28
C GLY A 354 22.72 8.24 6.28
N PHE A 355 21.55 7.90 6.81
CA PHE A 355 20.38 7.54 6.01
C PHE A 355 19.47 8.72 5.72
N GLY A 356 19.82 9.95 6.08
CA GLY A 356 19.05 11.17 5.77
C GLY A 356 19.63 11.91 4.57
N ARG A 357 19.02 13.04 4.23
CA ARG A 357 19.54 13.92 3.15
C ARG A 357 20.97 14.34 3.46
N ASP A 358 21.83 14.32 2.43
CA ASP A 358 23.25 14.68 2.53
C ASP A 358 24.06 13.88 3.57
N GLY A 359 23.57 12.71 3.99
CA GLY A 359 24.21 11.87 5.01
C GLY A 359 23.85 12.25 6.44
N ALA A 360 22.78 13.02 6.66
CA ALA A 360 22.27 13.29 7.99
C ALA A 360 21.83 12.00 8.69
N GLN A 361 22.05 11.91 10.00
CA GLN A 361 21.56 10.82 10.83
C GLN A 361 21.35 11.33 12.24
N GLY A 362 20.23 10.96 12.86
CA GLY A 362 19.99 11.25 14.26
C GLY A 362 19.57 10.05 15.09
N THR A 363 19.31 10.33 16.36
CA THR A 363 18.64 9.45 17.33
C THR A 363 17.58 10.26 18.06
N VAL A 364 16.55 9.61 18.61
CA VAL A 364 15.54 10.25 19.45
C VAL A 364 15.76 9.76 20.87
N LEU A 365 16.06 10.67 21.79
CA LEU A 365 16.34 10.34 23.18
C LEU A 365 15.35 11.08 24.06
N ILE A 366 14.55 10.32 24.82
CA ILE A 366 13.56 10.87 25.74
C ILE A 366 13.93 10.45 27.15
N TYR A 367 14.11 11.43 28.03
CA TYR A 367 14.50 11.25 29.42
C TYR A 367 13.43 11.80 30.36
N HIS A 368 13.10 11.04 31.41
CA HIS A 368 12.37 11.60 32.53
C HIS A 368 13.30 12.27 33.54
N GLY A 369 12.92 13.47 33.97
CA GLY A 369 13.56 14.15 35.09
C GLY A 369 13.13 13.52 36.41
N ASN A 370 14.06 13.42 37.37
CA ASN A 370 13.78 12.90 38.70
C ASN A 370 13.82 14.02 39.74
N ALA A 371 13.13 13.81 40.86
CA ALA A 371 13.09 14.78 41.96
C ALA A 371 14.47 15.10 42.59
N ASP A 372 15.47 14.25 42.39
CA ASP A 372 16.86 14.47 42.82
C ASP A 372 17.71 15.26 41.80
N GLY A 373 17.12 15.65 40.66
CA GLY A 373 17.77 16.37 39.57
C GLY A 373 18.45 15.48 38.53
N SER A 374 18.43 14.15 38.70
CA SER A 374 18.95 13.20 37.71
C SER A 374 17.95 12.95 36.57
N TYR A 375 18.42 12.42 35.45
CA TYR A 375 17.59 12.08 34.30
C TYR A 375 17.71 10.60 33.96
N THR A 376 16.59 9.95 33.67
CA THR A 376 16.52 8.52 33.30
C THR A 376 16.01 8.39 31.87
N LEU A 377 16.76 7.69 31.02
CA LEU A 377 16.34 7.39 29.65
C LEU A 377 15.12 6.47 29.69
N VAL A 378 14.02 6.90 29.07
CA VAL A 378 12.76 6.15 29.03
C VAL A 378 12.36 5.70 27.64
N ALA A 379 12.82 6.38 26.60
CA ALA A 379 12.67 5.92 25.23
C ALA A 379 13.87 6.31 24.37
N ASN A 380 14.29 5.37 23.53
CA ASN A 380 15.29 5.53 22.48
C ASN A 380 14.85 4.66 21.28
N PRO A 381 13.81 5.07 20.54
CA PRO A 381 13.35 4.31 19.38
C PRO A 381 14.46 4.30 18.33
N GLU A 382 14.61 3.14 17.69
CA GLU A 382 15.53 2.99 16.58
C GLU A 382 14.97 3.72 15.35
N ILE A 383 15.78 4.60 14.77
CA ILE A 383 15.41 5.40 13.61
C ILE A 383 16.54 5.41 12.57
N TYR A 384 16.16 5.57 11.30
CA TYR A 384 17.08 5.63 10.18
C TYR A 384 16.81 6.90 9.38
N GLY A 385 17.72 7.88 9.48
CA GLY A 385 17.59 9.18 8.82
C GLY A 385 17.65 10.36 9.77
N GLU A 386 17.18 11.51 9.29
CA GLU A 386 17.16 12.76 10.04
C GLU A 386 15.84 12.91 10.82
N PRO A 387 15.86 12.89 12.17
CA PRO A 387 14.68 13.21 12.95
C PRO A 387 14.49 14.73 13.10
N ARG A 388 13.23 15.17 13.07
CA ARG A 388 12.82 16.56 13.33
C ARG A 388 11.62 16.58 14.27
N LEU A 389 11.74 17.29 15.38
CA LEU A 389 10.62 17.45 16.31
C LEU A 389 9.52 18.27 15.64
N LEU A 390 8.31 17.73 15.54
CA LEU A 390 7.15 18.42 14.97
C LEU A 390 6.44 19.22 16.06
N THR A 391 6.03 18.53 17.12
CA THR A 391 5.34 19.15 18.26
C THR A 391 5.45 18.31 19.51
N VAL A 392 5.13 18.95 20.64
CA VAL A 392 4.89 18.32 21.93
C VAL A 392 3.68 19.01 22.54
N ASP A 393 2.53 18.32 22.51
CA ASP A 393 1.24 18.85 22.95
C ASP A 393 0.28 17.68 23.24
N ASP A 394 -0.88 17.95 23.81
CA ASP A 394 -1.96 16.97 23.98
C ASP A 394 -2.65 16.72 22.62
N LEU A 395 -2.10 15.79 21.81
CA LEU A 395 -2.49 15.59 20.42
C LEU A 395 -3.72 14.69 20.28
N ASN A 396 -3.92 13.77 21.22
CA ASN A 396 -5.08 12.88 21.29
C ASN A 396 -6.16 13.36 22.29
N ASN A 397 -6.01 14.56 22.87
CA ASN A 397 -6.95 15.19 23.80
C ASN A 397 -7.23 14.37 25.08
N ASP A 398 -6.26 13.57 25.55
CA ASP A 398 -6.34 12.81 26.79
C ASP A 398 -5.79 13.58 28.02
N ARG A 399 -5.30 14.81 27.81
CA ARG A 399 -4.66 15.71 28.79
C ARG A 399 -3.26 15.32 29.21
N VAL A 400 -2.62 14.42 28.48
CA VAL A 400 -1.22 14.03 28.63
C VAL A 400 -0.48 14.50 27.38
N PRO A 401 0.67 15.17 27.51
CA PRO A 401 1.42 15.60 26.32
C PRO A 401 1.92 14.41 25.51
N ASP A 402 1.61 14.38 24.23
CA ASP A 402 2.19 13.49 23.23
C ASP A 402 3.43 14.14 22.58
N ILE A 403 4.25 13.30 21.94
CA ILE A 403 5.43 13.75 21.20
C ILE A 403 5.29 13.28 19.76
N ALA A 404 5.35 14.20 18.81
CA ALA A 404 5.40 13.89 17.39
C ALA A 404 6.73 14.35 16.78
N TRP A 405 7.36 13.48 16.00
CA TRP A 405 8.53 13.82 15.19
C TRP A 405 8.42 13.19 13.81
N SER A 406 9.07 13.81 12.83
CA SER A 406 9.26 13.22 11.52
C SER A 406 10.67 12.65 11.39
N ILE A 407 10.83 11.69 10.47
CA ILE A 407 12.11 11.12 10.08
C ILE A 407 12.21 11.20 8.56
N GLU A 408 13.18 11.95 8.03
CA GLU A 408 13.51 11.93 6.60
C GLU A 408 14.61 10.88 6.37
N GLY A 409 14.22 9.75 5.75
CA GLY A 409 15.11 8.66 5.39
C GLY A 409 15.26 8.56 3.86
N CYS A 410 16.48 8.63 3.37
CA CYS A 410 16.89 8.59 1.98
C CYS A 410 17.72 7.34 1.67
N TYR A 411 17.26 6.56 0.71
CA TYR A 411 18.06 5.51 0.07
C TYR A 411 18.19 5.81 -1.43
N SER A 412 17.42 5.15 -2.28
CA SER A 412 17.29 5.53 -3.70
C SER A 412 16.38 6.75 -3.91
N PHE A 413 15.53 7.03 -2.94
CA PHE A 413 14.65 8.20 -2.84
C PHE A 413 14.42 8.49 -1.35
N CYS A 414 13.97 9.71 -1.04
CA CYS A 414 13.65 10.10 0.32
C CYS A 414 12.19 9.81 0.66
N VAL A 415 11.97 9.23 1.83
CA VAL A 415 10.66 9.02 2.44
C VAL A 415 10.61 9.74 3.78
N LEU A 416 9.46 10.33 4.05
CA LEU A 416 9.14 10.95 5.32
C LEU A 416 8.25 10.00 6.11
N GLU A 417 8.67 9.67 7.32
CA GLU A 417 7.90 8.96 8.32
C GLU A 417 7.50 9.94 9.42
N VAL A 418 6.33 9.73 10.04
CA VAL A 418 5.94 10.42 11.26
C VAL A 418 5.72 9.39 12.34
N GLN A 419 6.34 9.60 13.49
CA GLN A 419 6.13 8.79 14.68
C GLN A 419 5.51 9.66 15.77
N ILE A 420 4.52 9.09 16.47
CA ILE A 420 3.91 9.70 17.64
C ILE A 420 4.09 8.74 18.81
N VAL A 421 4.56 9.27 19.93
CA VAL A 421 4.54 8.58 21.22
C VAL A 421 3.55 9.28 22.12
N THR A 422 2.63 8.48 22.65
CA THR A 422 1.65 8.85 23.66
C THR A 422 1.98 8.14 24.97
N TRP A 423 1.75 8.81 26.10
CA TRP A 423 2.04 8.27 27.42
C TRP A 423 0.75 7.79 28.09
N ALA A 424 0.68 6.51 28.42
CA ALA A 424 -0.37 6.03 29.29
C ALA A 424 -0.11 6.56 30.71
N THR A 425 -1.07 7.28 31.28
CA THR A 425 -1.06 7.51 32.72
C THR A 425 -1.42 6.19 33.41
N ASP A 426 -0.53 5.71 34.29
CA ASP A 426 -0.90 4.65 35.24
C ASP A 426 -2.09 5.16 36.06
N THR A 427 -3.26 4.55 35.86
CA THR A 427 -4.51 4.89 36.56
C THR A 427 -4.57 4.34 37.97
#